data_AF-A0A174TYC4-F1
#
_entry.id   AF-A0A174TYC4-F1
#
_cell.length_a   1.000
_cell.length_b   1.000
_cell.length_c   1.000
_cell.angle_alpha   90.00
_cell.angle_beta   90.00
_cell.angle_gamma   90.00
#
_symmetry.space_group_name_H-M   'P 1'
#
loop_
_entity.id
_entity.type
_entity.pdbx_description
1 polymer ?
#
loop_
_entity_poly.entity_id
_entity_poly.type
_entity_poly.pdbx_seq_one_letter_code
_entity_poly.pdbx_strand_id
1 'polypeptide(L)'
;MKELNDARYMSVGGIMECYNKPLEIYNYETLKDDPLIDVDTIGLKGSPTNVYKSFSPPVKGAGMMMEGADKATVEKLVSILNDKHII
;
A
#
# COMPACT_ATOMS: atom_id res chain seq x y z
N MET A 1 -6.69 -8.54 -7.18
CA MET A 1 -8.14 -8.65 -7.50
C MET A 1 -8.74 -7.40 -8.12
N LYS A 2 -8.21 -6.17 -7.91
CA LYS A 2 -8.68 -4.97 -8.62
C LYS A 2 -8.59 -5.06 -10.16
N GLU A 3 -7.68 -5.88 -10.67
CA GLU A 3 -7.52 -6.15 -12.11
C GLU A 3 -8.37 -7.32 -12.63
N LEU A 4 -8.98 -8.11 -11.74
CA LEU A 4 -9.75 -9.31 -12.14
C LEU A 4 -11.22 -8.96 -12.40
N ASN A 5 -11.83 -8.14 -11.54
CA ASN A 5 -13.21 -7.66 -11.67
C ASN A 5 -13.50 -6.46 -10.76
N ASP A 6 -14.54 -5.70 -11.09
CA ASP A 6 -15.08 -4.67 -10.21
C ASP A 6 -15.87 -5.29 -9.06
N ALA A 7 -15.52 -4.91 -7.83
CA ALA A 7 -16.25 -5.34 -6.64
C ALA A 7 -17.65 -4.72 -6.64
N ARG A 8 -18.68 -5.56 -6.47
CA ARG A 8 -20.07 -5.08 -6.40
C ARG A 8 -20.33 -4.23 -5.15
N TYR A 9 -21.25 -3.29 -5.25
CA TYR A 9 -21.76 -2.57 -4.09
C TYR A 9 -22.56 -3.50 -3.16
N MET A 10 -22.53 -3.17 -1.86
CA MET A 10 -23.40 -3.79 -0.87
C MET A 10 -24.84 -3.30 -1.05
N SER A 11 -25.82 -4.15 -0.77
CA SER A 11 -27.22 -3.74 -0.65
C SER A 11 -27.53 -3.35 0.81
N VAL A 12 -28.51 -2.46 1.02
CA VAL A 12 -28.95 -2.07 2.37
C VAL A 12 -29.39 -3.30 3.18
N GLY A 13 -30.16 -4.20 2.57
CA GLY A 13 -30.58 -5.45 3.22
C GLY A 13 -29.40 -6.36 3.57
N GLY A 14 -28.40 -6.47 2.69
CA GLY A 14 -27.20 -7.27 2.94
C GLY A 14 -26.33 -6.72 4.07
N ILE A 15 -26.29 -5.40 4.27
CA ILE A 15 -25.60 -4.78 5.41
C ILE A 15 -26.29 -5.18 6.72
N MET A 16 -27.62 -5.05 6.78
CA MET A 16 -28.40 -5.42 7.97
C MET A 16 -28.31 -6.91 8.28
N GLU A 17 -28.38 -7.77 7.25
CA GLU A 17 -28.21 -9.22 7.42
C GLU A 17 -26.80 -9.56 7.94
N CYS A 18 -25.76 -8.97 7.35
CA CYS A 18 -24.37 -9.19 7.76
C CYS A 18 -24.15 -8.82 9.24
N TYR A 19 -24.71 -7.70 9.69
CA TYR A 19 -24.58 -7.25 11.07
C TYR A 19 -25.20 -8.23 12.09
N ASN A 20 -26.20 -9.00 11.68
CA ASN A 20 -26.88 -9.97 12.52
C ASN A 20 -26.22 -11.37 12.47
N LYS A 21 -25.21 -11.59 11.62
CA LYS A 21 -24.52 -12.88 11.57
C LYS A 21 -23.59 -13.03 12.77
N PRO A 22 -23.49 -14.24 13.35
CA PRO A 22 -22.52 -14.50 14.41
C PRO A 22 -21.10 -14.29 13.86
N LEU A 23 -20.31 -13.49 14.58
CA LEU A 23 -18.89 -13.31 14.32
C LEU A 23 -18.11 -14.07 15.38
N GLU A 24 -17.46 -15.16 14.96
CA GLU A 24 -16.57 -15.91 15.81
C GLU A 24 -15.17 -15.28 15.79
N ILE A 25 -14.60 -15.07 16.97
CA ILE A 25 -13.28 -14.44 17.13
C ILE A 25 -12.30 -15.50 17.60
N TYR A 26 -11.35 -15.83 16.74
CA TYR A 26 -10.23 -16.70 17.06
C TYR A 26 -9.04 -15.85 17.50
N ASN A 27 -8.41 -16.23 18.61
CA ASN A 27 -7.18 -15.64 19.08
C ASN A 27 -6.07 -16.70 19.17
N TYR A 28 -4.88 -16.30 19.59
CA TYR A 28 -3.76 -17.23 19.75
C TYR A 28 -4.11 -18.39 20.68
N GLU A 29 -4.75 -18.13 21.83
CA GLU A 29 -5.13 -19.20 22.77
C GLU A 29 -6.14 -20.18 22.16
N THR A 30 -7.03 -19.71 21.26
CA THR A 30 -7.96 -20.57 20.52
C THR A 30 -7.26 -21.47 19.51
N LEU A 31 -6.11 -21.05 18.98
CA LEU A 31 -5.45 -21.68 17.83
C LEU A 31 -4.09 -22.30 18.13
N LYS A 32 -3.52 -22.10 19.32
CA LYS A 32 -2.15 -22.52 19.67
C LYS A 32 -1.87 -24.03 19.53
N ASP A 33 -2.92 -24.85 19.59
CA ASP A 33 -2.81 -26.31 19.47
C ASP A 33 -3.00 -26.77 18.01
N ASP A 34 -3.30 -25.86 17.07
CA ASP A 34 -3.39 -26.17 15.65
C ASP A 34 -1.98 -26.39 15.07
N PRO A 35 -1.75 -27.48 14.31
CA PRO A 35 -0.42 -27.84 13.79
C PRO A 35 0.19 -26.79 12.85
N LEU A 36 -0.58 -25.83 12.35
CA LEU A 36 -0.10 -24.74 11.50
C LEU A 36 0.36 -23.50 12.29
N ILE A 37 0.18 -23.48 13.61
CA ILE A 37 0.51 -22.33 14.46
C ILE A 37 1.81 -22.57 15.21
N ASP A 38 2.88 -21.92 14.74
CA ASP A 38 4.19 -21.88 15.41
C ASP A 38 4.55 -20.44 15.79
N VAL A 39 4.82 -20.22 17.08
CA VAL A 39 5.18 -18.93 17.68
C VAL A 39 6.41 -18.30 17.03
N ASP A 40 7.33 -19.13 16.53
CA ASP A 40 8.55 -18.65 15.88
C ASP A 40 8.33 -18.23 14.42
N THR A 41 7.12 -18.44 13.88
CA THR A 41 6.76 -18.10 12.50
C THR A 41 5.68 -17.03 12.39
N ILE A 42 5.11 -16.58 13.51
CA ILE A 42 4.02 -15.59 13.55
C ILE A 42 4.37 -14.33 14.33
N GLY A 43 3.63 -13.26 14.04
CA GLY A 43 3.76 -11.98 14.73
C GLY A 43 5.14 -11.33 14.52
N LEU A 44 5.52 -10.44 15.44
CA LEU A 44 6.81 -9.76 15.37
C LEU A 44 7.99 -10.73 15.53
N LYS A 45 7.84 -11.76 16.37
CA LYS A 45 8.89 -12.75 16.65
C LYS A 45 9.23 -13.57 15.40
N GLY A 46 8.23 -13.97 14.63
CA GLY A 46 8.43 -14.67 13.36
C GLY A 46 8.69 -13.76 12.16
N SER A 47 8.65 -12.43 12.31
CA SER A 47 8.92 -11.52 11.21
C SER A 47 10.43 -11.39 10.99
N PRO A 48 10.96 -11.74 9.80
CA PRO A 48 12.39 -11.56 9.49
C PRO A 48 12.77 -10.09 9.28
N THR A 49 11.78 -9.18 9.20
CA THR A 49 11.98 -7.76 8.96
C THR A 49 11.45 -6.92 10.11
N ASN A 50 12.11 -5.79 10.38
CA ASN A 50 11.73 -4.85 11.43
C ASN A 50 11.68 -3.43 10.86
N VAL A 51 10.60 -2.71 11.16
CA VAL A 51 10.48 -1.30 10.80
C VAL A 51 11.41 -0.49 11.69
N TYR A 52 12.51 0.00 11.12
CA TYR A 52 13.48 0.82 11.86
C TYR A 52 13.03 2.27 12.00
N LYS A 53 12.49 2.86 10.91
CA LYS A 53 12.01 4.24 10.90
C LYS A 53 10.93 4.41 9.85
N SER A 54 9.87 5.13 10.20
CA SER A 54 8.85 5.61 9.28
C SER A 54 8.93 7.14 9.22
N PHE A 55 8.84 7.70 8.02
CA PHE A 55 8.80 9.15 7.82
C PHE A 55 7.82 9.46 6.69
N SER A 56 7.19 10.63 6.75
CA SER A 56 6.37 11.12 5.64
C SER A 56 7.30 11.52 4.48
N PRO A 57 7.04 11.06 3.24
CA PRO A 57 7.83 11.50 2.10
C PRO A 57 7.70 13.02 1.95
N PRO A 58 8.76 13.72 1.52
CA PRO A 58 8.67 15.16 1.27
C PRO A 58 7.63 15.44 0.18
N VAL A 59 6.85 16.50 0.36
CA VAL A 59 5.90 16.97 -0.66
C VAL A 59 6.65 17.38 -1.93
N LYS A 60 6.09 17.01 -3.09
CA LYS A 60 6.65 17.41 -4.38
C LYS A 60 6.66 18.94 -4.47
N GLY A 61 7.84 19.51 -4.74
CA GLY A 61 7.99 20.95 -4.95
C GLY A 61 7.17 21.46 -6.14
N ALA A 62 7.02 22.79 -6.24
CA ALA A 62 6.29 23.42 -7.34
C ALA A 62 6.80 22.96 -8.72
N GLY A 63 5.86 22.68 -9.63
CA GLY A 63 6.19 22.34 -11.01
C GLY A 63 6.84 23.52 -11.73
N MET A 64 7.82 23.23 -12.58
CA MET A 64 8.43 24.22 -13.47
C MET A 64 7.87 23.99 -14.88
N MET A 65 7.16 24.99 -15.40
CA MET A 65 6.86 25.06 -16.82
C MET A 65 8.02 25.79 -17.50
N MET A 66 8.58 25.20 -18.56
CA MET A 66 9.61 25.86 -19.35
C MET A 66 8.98 26.55 -20.55
N GLU A 67 9.39 27.78 -20.81
CA GLU A 67 8.95 28.57 -21.95
C GLU A 67 9.97 28.48 -23.07
N GLY A 68 9.50 28.43 -24.32
CA GLY A 68 10.34 28.29 -25.51
C GLY A 68 10.23 26.93 -26.18
N ALA A 69 10.48 26.90 -27.49
CA ALA A 69 10.43 25.70 -28.34
C ALA A 69 11.78 25.43 -29.02
N ASP A 70 12.84 26.04 -28.52
CA ASP A 70 14.19 25.90 -29.07
C ASP A 70 14.93 24.69 -28.49
N LYS A 71 16.03 24.33 -29.13
CA LYS A 71 16.85 23.18 -28.73
C LYS A 71 17.42 23.34 -27.31
N ALA A 72 17.74 24.59 -26.91
CA ALA A 72 18.25 24.89 -25.58
C ALA A 72 17.24 24.55 -24.48
N THR A 73 15.94 24.80 -24.70
CA THR A 73 14.87 24.44 -23.77
C THR A 73 14.75 22.92 -23.61
N VAL A 74 14.90 22.15 -24.70
CA VAL A 74 14.88 20.68 -24.65
C VAL A 74 16.10 20.12 -23.89
N GLU A 75 17.30 20.63 -24.17
CA GLU A 75 18.54 20.21 -23.49
C GLU A 75 18.44 20.43 -21.97
N LYS A 76 17.89 21.58 -21.55
CA LYS A 76 17.63 21.87 -20.14
C LYS A 76 16.60 20.94 -19.52
N LEU A 77 15.55 20.56 -20.26
CA LEU A 77 14.51 19.64 -19.77
C LEU A 77 15.08 18.26 -19.49
N VAL A 78 15.83 17.72 -20.45
CA VAL A 78 16.44 16.39 -20.36
C VAL A 78 17.44 16.33 -19.21
N SER A 79 18.26 17.37 -19.02
CA SER A 79 19.17 17.46 -17.89
C SER A 79 18.45 17.34 -16.55
N ILE A 80 17.36 18.10 -16.35
CA ILE A 80 16.59 18.09 -15.09
C ILE A 80 15.94 16.72 -14.84
N LEU A 81 15.44 16.04 -15.88
CA LEU A 81 14.81 14.73 -15.75
C LEU A 81 15.82 13.65 -15.39
N ASN A 82 17.01 13.69 -15.99
CA ASN A 82 18.13 12.78 -15.69
C ASN A 82 18.65 13.00 -14.26
N ASP A 83 18.82 14.26 -13.83
CA ASP A 83 19.24 14.60 -12.46
C ASP A 83 18.24 14.14 -11.40
N LYS A 84 16.95 14.05 -11.76
CA LYS A 84 15.88 13.55 -10.89
C LYS A 84 15.65 12.05 -11.01
N HIS A 85 16.43 11.33 -11.82
CA HIS A 85 16.29 9.89 -12.07
C HIS A 85 14.89 9.49 -12.56
N ILE A 86 14.28 10.34 -13.39
CA ILE A 86 12.96 10.08 -13.99
C ILE A 86 13.13 9.38 -15.36
N ILE A 87 14.25 9.64 -16.03
CA ILE A 87 14.70 9.00 -17.28
C ILE A 87 16.12 8.46 -17.11
#